data_AF-A0A2D9SV81-F1
#
_entry.id   AF-A0A2D9SV81-F1
#
_cell.length_a   1.000
_cell.length_b   1.000
_cell.length_c   1.000
_cell.angle_alpha   90.00
_cell.angle_beta   90.00
_cell.angle_gamma   90.00
#
_symmetry.space_group_name_H-M   'P 1'
#
loop_
_entity.id
_entity.type
_entity.pdbx_description
1 polymer ?
#
loop_
_entity_poly.entity_id
_entity_poly.type
_entity_poly.pdbx_seq_one_letter_code
_entity_poly.pdbx_strand_id
1 'polypeptide(L)'
;MVNINGINDNFQERLRQAESAESEVQRLQPLAAEAPQLRLQKAKAQKEEERRRTKEESILKATQAAQSAADKQVRMSDVLGHTANAVIELYTLLKDVDSSRQRALEALAIADRIDYDIELEESEEHERSLDRDTRGLAYALAARHGDVKVQQMLEELDPDFSMMRGCNLDEPLYRDVANFVMRHAVPKEELLQPIISQPASESSVGPASTNTPVGPSLSQPDAKEYANETNGTDGADNFLL
;
A
#
# COMPACT_ATOMS: atom_id res chain seq x y z
N MET A 1 -53.92 44.55 -90.14
CA MET A 1 -52.46 44.45 -90.32
C MET A 1 -51.83 44.37 -88.93
N VAL A 2 -51.47 43.16 -88.48
CA VAL A 2 -50.78 42.93 -87.21
C VAL A 2 -49.28 42.92 -87.51
N ASN A 3 -48.52 43.78 -86.84
CA ASN A 3 -47.06 43.92 -87.02
C ASN A 3 -46.34 42.67 -86.52
N ILE A 4 -45.94 41.80 -87.44
CA ILE A 4 -45.24 40.53 -87.20
C ILE A 4 -43.75 40.74 -86.81
N ASN A 5 -43.20 41.95 -86.99
CA ASN A 5 -41.77 42.22 -86.78
C ASN A 5 -41.38 42.49 -85.31
N GLY A 6 -42.25 43.10 -84.49
CA GLY A 6 -41.92 43.44 -83.10
C GLY A 6 -41.96 42.26 -82.11
N ILE A 7 -42.62 41.16 -82.50
CA ILE A 7 -42.60 39.91 -81.72
C ILE A 7 -41.28 39.17 -81.96
N ASN A 8 -40.74 39.23 -83.19
CA ASN A 8 -39.52 38.52 -83.58
C ASN A 8 -38.25 39.10 -82.94
N ASP A 9 -38.15 40.43 -82.81
CA ASP A 9 -37.00 41.11 -82.19
C ASP A 9 -36.91 40.83 -80.68
N ASN A 10 -38.05 40.76 -79.98
CA ASN A 10 -38.10 40.43 -78.55
C ASN A 10 -37.71 38.97 -78.27
N PHE A 11 -38.05 38.05 -79.18
CA PHE A 11 -37.58 36.66 -79.11
C PHE A 11 -36.07 36.57 -79.38
N GLN A 12 -35.51 37.31 -80.33
CA GLN A 12 -34.07 37.35 -80.59
C GLN A 12 -33.28 37.94 -79.42
N GLU A 13 -33.78 39.01 -78.79
CA GLU A 13 -33.09 39.63 -77.66
C GLU A 13 -33.12 38.74 -76.41
N ARG A 14 -34.23 38.03 -76.17
CA ARG A 14 -34.30 36.94 -75.18
C ARG A 14 -33.37 35.78 -75.51
N LEU A 15 -33.25 35.41 -76.78
CA LEU A 15 -32.35 34.35 -77.22
C LEU A 15 -30.88 34.73 -76.91
N ARG A 16 -30.50 35.97 -77.23
CA ARG A 16 -29.16 36.50 -76.96
C ARG A 16 -28.86 36.58 -75.46
N GLN A 17 -29.86 36.96 -74.64
CA GLN A 17 -29.73 36.93 -73.19
C GLN A 17 -29.54 35.50 -72.66
N ALA A 18 -30.32 34.53 -73.17
CA ALA A 18 -30.19 33.14 -72.80
C ALA A 18 -28.82 32.55 -73.20
N GLU A 19 -28.33 32.83 -74.40
CA GLU A 19 -27.00 32.42 -74.87
C GLU A 19 -25.87 33.07 -74.04
N SER A 20 -26.02 34.34 -73.65
CA SER A 20 -25.06 35.00 -72.77
C SER A 20 -25.04 34.40 -71.36
N ALA A 21 -26.21 34.02 -70.84
CA ALA A 21 -26.34 33.35 -69.55
C ALA A 21 -25.78 31.92 -69.61
N GLU A 22 -25.98 31.19 -70.71
CA GLU A 22 -25.40 29.86 -70.92
C GLU A 22 -23.86 29.92 -71.00
N SER A 23 -23.32 30.90 -71.73
CA SER A 23 -21.89 31.19 -71.77
C SER A 23 -21.32 31.47 -70.37
N GLU A 24 -22.04 32.26 -69.58
CA GLU A 24 -21.62 32.61 -68.22
C GLU A 24 -21.74 31.42 -67.25
N VAL A 25 -22.78 30.60 -67.39
CA VAL A 25 -22.95 29.35 -66.64
C VAL A 25 -21.84 28.35 -66.99
N GLN A 26 -21.51 28.16 -68.27
CA GLN A 26 -20.39 27.31 -68.68
C GLN A 26 -19.05 27.81 -68.13
N ARG A 27 -18.85 29.13 -68.07
CA ARG A 27 -17.65 29.73 -67.47
C ARG A 27 -17.55 29.49 -65.96
N LEU A 28 -18.69 29.54 -65.25
CA LEU A 28 -18.74 29.38 -63.79
C LEU A 28 -18.84 27.93 -63.34
N GLN A 29 -19.27 27.02 -64.21
CA GLN A 29 -19.41 25.58 -63.93
C GLN A 29 -18.15 24.92 -63.37
N PRO A 30 -16.92 25.13 -63.90
CA PRO A 30 -15.72 24.55 -63.31
C PRO A 30 -15.42 25.10 -61.90
N LEU A 31 -15.64 26.40 -61.68
CA LEU A 31 -15.41 27.04 -60.39
C LEU A 31 -16.44 26.60 -59.34
N ALA A 32 -17.70 26.40 -59.76
CA ALA A 32 -18.76 25.87 -58.91
C ALA A 32 -18.54 24.39 -58.54
N ALA A 33 -17.88 23.61 -59.41
CA ALA A 33 -17.52 22.22 -59.13
C ALA A 33 -16.33 22.10 -58.15
N GLU A 34 -15.39 23.05 -58.17
CA GLU A 34 -14.19 23.04 -57.33
C GLU A 34 -14.44 23.61 -55.92
N ALA A 35 -15.30 24.63 -55.79
CA ALA A 35 -15.58 25.30 -54.51
C ALA A 35 -16.02 24.37 -53.36
N PRO A 36 -16.86 23.33 -53.56
CA PRO A 36 -17.23 22.37 -52.50
C PRO A 36 -16.04 21.54 -52.02
N GLN A 37 -15.16 21.12 -52.93
CA GLN A 37 -13.96 20.34 -52.60
C GLN A 37 -12.97 21.18 -51.79
N LEU A 38 -12.78 22.44 -52.18
CA LEU A 38 -11.92 23.39 -51.44
C LEU A 38 -12.48 23.69 -50.04
N ARG A 39 -13.81 23.83 -49.89
CA ARG A 39 -14.43 23.98 -48.55
C ARG A 39 -14.20 22.75 -47.68
N LEU A 40 -14.33 21.56 -48.24
CA LEU A 40 -14.09 20.30 -47.53
C LEU A 40 -12.62 20.14 -47.13
N GLN A 41 -11.68 20.47 -48.01
CA GLN A 41 -10.25 20.48 -47.68
C GLN A 41 -9.92 21.49 -46.59
N LYS A 42 -10.46 22.71 -46.68
CA LYS A 42 -10.29 23.74 -45.64
C LYS A 42 -10.85 23.28 -44.29
N ALA A 43 -12.05 22.69 -44.26
CA ALA A 43 -12.65 22.18 -43.03
C ALA A 43 -11.81 21.03 -42.42
N LYS A 44 -11.29 20.11 -43.24
CA LYS A 44 -10.37 19.06 -42.78
C LYS A 44 -9.08 19.64 -42.19
N ALA A 45 -8.47 20.59 -42.88
CA ALA A 45 -7.25 21.25 -42.40
C ALA A 45 -7.47 21.99 -41.07
N GLN A 46 -8.59 22.70 -40.93
CA GLN A 46 -8.96 23.38 -39.68
C GLN A 46 -9.16 22.40 -38.52
N LYS A 47 -9.88 21.30 -38.75
CA LYS A 47 -10.10 20.26 -37.73
C LYS A 47 -8.81 19.59 -37.30
N GLU A 48 -7.90 19.35 -38.23
CA GLU A 48 -6.59 18.75 -37.91
C GLU A 48 -5.72 19.72 -37.10
N GLU A 49 -5.71 21.00 -37.44
CA GLU A 49 -5.00 22.04 -36.69
C GLU A 49 -5.54 22.16 -35.25
N GLU A 50 -6.86 22.14 -35.07
CA GLU A 50 -7.50 22.18 -33.75
C GLU A 50 -7.16 20.94 -32.91
N ARG A 51 -7.18 19.75 -33.51
CA ARG A 51 -6.73 18.51 -32.86
C ARG A 51 -5.27 18.59 -32.45
N ARG A 52 -4.40 19.10 -33.32
CA ARG A 52 -2.98 19.27 -33.02
C ARG A 52 -2.77 20.20 -31.84
N ARG A 53 -3.42 21.37 -31.84
CA ARG A 53 -3.34 22.33 -30.72
C ARG A 53 -3.82 21.73 -29.41
N THR A 54 -4.97 21.06 -29.43
CA THR A 54 -5.53 20.43 -28.22
C THR A 54 -4.60 19.34 -27.69
N LYS A 55 -4.00 18.55 -28.59
CA LYS A 55 -3.01 17.53 -28.23
C LYS A 55 -1.76 18.17 -27.61
N GLU A 56 -1.20 19.19 -28.24
CA GLU A 56 -0.03 19.92 -27.73
C GLU A 56 -0.30 20.53 -26.35
N GLU A 57 -1.46 21.16 -26.16
CA GLU A 57 -1.87 21.71 -24.86
C GLU A 57 -1.99 20.62 -23.78
N SER A 58 -2.59 19.48 -24.13
CA SER A 58 -2.72 18.35 -23.19
C SER A 58 -1.37 17.76 -22.80
N ILE A 59 -0.43 17.66 -23.76
CA ILE A 59 0.93 17.19 -23.50
C ILE A 59 1.66 18.19 -22.60
N LEU A 60 1.52 19.49 -22.85
CA LEU A 60 2.14 20.52 -22.03
C LEU A 60 1.62 20.49 -20.58
N LYS A 61 0.31 20.30 -20.38
CA LYS A 61 -0.25 20.10 -19.04
C LYS A 61 0.28 18.83 -18.37
N ALA A 62 0.40 17.74 -19.12
CA ALA A 62 0.95 16.49 -18.61
C ALA A 62 2.44 16.62 -18.23
N THR A 63 3.24 17.32 -19.02
CA THR A 63 4.67 17.54 -18.71
C THR A 63 4.84 18.44 -17.50
N GLN A 64 4.04 19.49 -17.35
CA GLN A 64 4.05 20.33 -16.15
C GLN A 64 3.63 19.54 -14.89
N ALA A 65 2.60 18.71 -14.99
CA ALA A 65 2.18 17.86 -13.88
C ALA A 65 3.26 16.84 -13.50
N ALA A 66 3.92 16.23 -14.50
CA ALA A 66 5.02 15.30 -14.28
C ALA A 66 6.23 15.97 -13.63
N GLN A 67 6.59 17.18 -14.07
CA GLN A 67 7.66 17.98 -13.45
C GLN A 67 7.32 18.35 -12.01
N SER A 68 6.09 18.81 -11.74
CA SER A 68 5.63 19.10 -10.37
C SER A 68 5.66 17.87 -9.47
N ALA A 69 5.32 16.70 -9.99
CA ALA A 69 5.43 15.44 -9.25
C ALA A 69 6.89 15.09 -8.96
N ALA A 70 7.79 15.26 -9.92
CA ALA A 70 9.23 15.03 -9.73
C ALA A 70 9.80 15.97 -8.64
N ASP A 71 9.44 17.25 -8.64
CA ASP A 71 9.88 18.20 -7.62
C ASP A 71 9.39 17.80 -6.21
N LYS A 72 8.15 17.28 -6.12
CA LYS A 72 7.59 16.78 -4.86
C LYS A 72 8.26 15.48 -4.40
N GLN A 73 8.66 14.61 -5.33
CA GLN A 73 9.39 13.37 -5.01
C GLN A 73 10.76 13.68 -4.39
N VAL A 74 11.47 14.70 -4.88
CA VAL A 74 12.73 15.16 -4.26
C VAL A 74 12.49 15.62 -2.83
N ARG A 75 11.44 16.40 -2.56
CA ARG A 75 11.10 16.80 -1.18
C ARG A 75 10.71 15.61 -0.31
N MET A 76 10.06 14.60 -0.89
CA MET A 76 9.64 13.41 -0.17
C MET A 76 10.83 12.60 0.35
N SER A 77 11.94 12.50 -0.40
CA SER A 77 13.14 11.83 0.10
C SER A 77 13.75 12.56 1.30
N ASP A 78 13.74 13.89 1.28
CA ASP A 78 14.25 14.67 2.42
C ASP A 78 13.38 14.45 3.66
N VAL A 79 12.06 14.56 3.53
CA VAL A 79 11.12 14.33 4.65
C VAL A 79 11.23 12.91 5.18
N LEU A 80 11.39 11.91 4.30
CA LEU A 80 11.59 10.53 4.70
C LEU A 80 12.87 10.37 5.52
N GLY A 81 13.97 11.01 5.11
CA GLY A 81 15.22 10.98 5.87
C GLY A 81 15.07 11.57 7.28
N HIS A 82 14.43 12.73 7.40
CA HIS A 82 14.16 13.34 8.71
C HIS A 82 13.25 12.45 9.58
N THR A 83 12.20 11.88 8.98
CA THR A 83 11.27 11.00 9.69
C THR A 83 11.98 9.73 10.16
N ALA A 84 12.83 9.13 9.32
CA ALA A 84 13.61 7.95 9.67
C ALA A 84 14.55 8.23 10.85
N ASN A 85 15.25 9.37 10.83
CA ASN A 85 16.12 9.78 11.94
C ASN A 85 15.32 9.98 13.24
N ALA A 86 14.16 10.64 13.19
CA ALA A 86 13.30 10.81 14.36
C ALA A 86 12.79 9.46 14.93
N VAL A 87 12.48 8.50 14.06
CA VAL A 87 12.09 7.14 14.48
C VAL A 87 13.28 6.40 15.11
N ILE A 88 14.49 6.58 14.58
CA ILE A 88 15.72 6.01 15.17
C ILE A 88 15.97 6.62 16.55
N GLU A 89 15.81 7.93 16.72
CA GLU A 89 15.93 8.61 18.02
C GLU A 89 14.91 8.05 19.02
N LEU A 90 13.64 7.91 18.60
CA LEU A 90 12.60 7.30 19.42
C LEU A 90 12.97 5.85 19.81
N TYR A 91 13.49 5.06 18.88
CA TYR A 91 13.97 3.70 19.15
C TYR A 91 15.09 3.69 20.21
N THR A 92 16.07 4.58 20.10
CA THR A 92 17.18 4.66 21.07
C THR A 92 16.68 5.04 22.46
N LEU A 93 15.76 6.02 22.55
CA LEU A 93 15.17 6.42 23.82
C LEU A 93 14.38 5.26 24.46
N LEU A 94 13.60 4.52 23.68
CA LEU A 94 12.87 3.35 24.16
C LEU A 94 13.81 2.26 24.69
N LYS A 95 14.94 2.03 24.01
CA LYS A 95 15.98 1.11 24.48
C LYS A 95 16.64 1.58 25.78
N ASP A 96 16.90 2.87 25.91
CA ASP A 96 17.49 3.42 27.13
C ASP A 96 16.53 3.32 28.32
N VAL A 97 15.23 3.55 28.09
CA VAL A 97 14.17 3.33 29.08
C VAL A 97 14.11 1.86 29.51
N ASP A 98 14.09 0.93 28.55
CA ASP A 98 14.10 -0.52 28.81
C ASP A 98 15.34 -0.96 29.62
N SER A 99 16.52 -0.50 29.22
CA SER A 99 17.76 -0.79 29.96
C SER A 99 17.75 -0.24 31.38
N SER A 100 17.08 0.89 31.59
CA SER A 100 16.94 1.50 32.92
C SER A 100 15.96 0.71 33.78
N ARG A 101 14.85 0.24 33.20
CA ARG A 101 13.91 -0.68 33.84
C ARG A 101 14.61 -1.99 34.23
N GLN A 102 15.39 -2.58 33.34
CA GLN A 102 16.13 -3.82 33.61
C GLN A 102 17.14 -3.64 34.75
N ARG A 103 17.89 -2.53 34.77
CA ARG A 103 18.79 -2.21 35.89
C ARG A 103 18.04 -2.04 37.21
N ALA A 104 16.83 -1.47 37.19
CA ALA A 104 16.00 -1.37 38.38
C ALA A 104 15.56 -2.76 38.87
N LEU A 105 15.11 -3.64 37.98
CA LEU A 105 14.77 -5.02 38.32
C LEU A 105 15.96 -5.78 38.91
N GLU A 106 17.15 -5.64 38.31
CA GLU A 106 18.38 -6.27 38.82
C GLU A 106 18.76 -5.75 40.22
N ALA A 107 18.64 -4.44 40.46
CA ALA A 107 18.88 -3.86 41.77
C ALA A 107 17.88 -4.34 42.82
N LEU A 108 16.60 -4.45 42.45
CA LEU A 108 15.54 -4.98 43.31
C LEU A 108 15.72 -6.48 43.58
N ALA A 109 16.21 -7.26 42.62
CA ALA A 109 16.54 -8.67 42.84
C ALA A 109 17.68 -8.85 43.84
N ILE A 110 18.65 -7.94 43.87
CA ILE A 110 19.69 -7.94 44.91
C ILE A 110 19.08 -7.63 46.28
N ALA A 111 18.17 -6.64 46.36
CA ALA A 111 17.49 -6.31 47.61
C ALA A 111 16.65 -7.48 48.12
N ASP A 112 15.82 -8.09 47.27
CA ASP A 112 14.99 -9.24 47.62
C ASP A 112 15.83 -10.44 48.11
N ARG A 113 17.00 -10.66 47.50
CA ARG A 113 17.92 -11.69 47.95
C ARG A 113 18.48 -11.41 49.35
N ILE A 114 18.82 -10.15 49.64
CA ILE A 114 19.30 -9.76 50.97
C ILE A 114 18.17 -9.95 51.99
N ASP A 115 16.95 -9.55 51.66
CA ASP A 115 15.78 -9.76 52.52
C ASP A 115 15.51 -11.25 52.76
N TYR A 116 15.64 -12.09 51.73
CA TYR A 116 15.54 -13.55 51.88
C TYR A 116 16.62 -14.11 52.82
N ASP A 117 17.87 -13.69 52.67
CA ASP A 117 18.98 -14.17 53.51
C ASP A 117 18.77 -13.75 54.98
N ILE A 118 18.28 -12.53 55.22
CA ILE A 118 17.91 -12.04 56.56
C ILE A 118 16.73 -12.84 57.14
N GLU A 119 15.62 -12.96 56.40
CA GLU A 119 14.44 -13.71 56.87
C GLU A 119 14.79 -15.17 57.17
N LEU A 120 15.68 -15.78 56.38
CA LEU A 120 16.15 -17.14 56.60
C LEU A 120 17.00 -17.25 57.87
N GLU A 121 17.98 -16.36 58.07
CA GLU A 121 18.82 -16.35 59.26
C GLU A 121 17.97 -16.17 60.53
N GLU A 122 17.09 -15.17 60.55
CA GLU A 122 16.18 -14.90 61.68
C GLU A 122 15.24 -16.08 61.96
N SER A 123 14.70 -16.72 60.92
CA SER A 123 13.80 -17.88 61.07
C SER A 123 14.54 -19.11 61.59
N GLU A 124 15.76 -19.35 61.12
CA GLU A 124 16.60 -20.45 61.62
C GLU A 124 17.01 -20.24 63.07
N GLU A 125 17.38 -19.02 63.45
CA GLU A 125 17.67 -18.67 64.84
C GLU A 125 16.45 -18.86 65.74
N HIS A 126 15.26 -18.44 65.27
CA HIS A 126 14.02 -18.62 65.98
C HIS A 126 13.69 -20.10 66.22
N GLU A 127 13.74 -20.95 65.18
CA GLU A 127 13.45 -22.38 65.32
C GLU A 127 14.52 -23.10 66.16
N ARG A 128 15.80 -22.74 66.04
CA ARG A 128 16.87 -23.25 66.91
C ARG A 128 16.63 -22.87 68.38
N SER A 129 16.17 -21.65 68.66
CA SER A 129 15.86 -21.22 70.02
C SER A 129 14.73 -22.01 70.68
N LEU A 130 13.89 -22.66 69.86
CA LEU A 130 12.79 -23.53 70.27
C LEU A 130 13.15 -25.04 70.20
N ASP A 131 14.42 -25.39 69.95
CA ASP A 131 14.90 -26.76 69.70
C ASP A 131 14.12 -27.49 68.59
N ARG A 132 13.68 -26.76 67.56
CA ARG A 132 12.95 -27.30 66.40
C ARG A 132 13.88 -27.48 65.19
N ASP A 133 13.43 -28.32 64.24
CA ASP A 133 14.18 -28.59 63.02
C ASP A 133 14.04 -27.43 62.02
N THR A 134 15.16 -26.95 61.49
CA THR A 134 15.19 -25.85 60.50
C THR A 134 15.06 -26.34 59.06
N ARG A 135 15.08 -27.66 58.85
CA ARG A 135 15.01 -28.27 57.51
C ARG A 135 13.70 -27.89 56.82
N GLY A 136 13.83 -27.23 55.66
CA GLY A 136 12.69 -26.84 54.83
C GLY A 136 12.28 -25.37 54.94
N LEU A 137 12.82 -24.60 55.89
CA LEU A 137 12.56 -23.15 56.00
C LEU A 137 12.94 -22.42 54.70
N ALA A 138 14.10 -22.73 54.13
CA ALA A 138 14.54 -22.18 52.85
C ALA A 138 13.52 -22.42 51.71
N TYR A 139 12.91 -23.61 51.64
CA TYR A 139 11.89 -23.91 50.64
C TYR A 139 10.59 -23.15 50.89
N ALA A 140 10.20 -22.99 52.16
CA ALA A 140 9.01 -22.23 52.54
C ALA A 140 9.16 -20.73 52.22
N LEU A 141 10.36 -20.17 52.47
CA LEU A 141 10.68 -18.77 52.20
C LEU A 141 10.86 -18.51 50.69
N ALA A 142 11.47 -19.43 49.94
CA ALA A 142 11.69 -19.26 48.50
C ALA A 142 10.39 -19.02 47.70
N ALA A 143 9.23 -19.46 48.20
CA ALA A 143 7.94 -19.18 47.57
C ALA A 143 7.48 -17.71 47.69
N ARG A 144 8.05 -16.94 48.61
CA ARG A 144 7.73 -15.53 48.88
C ARG A 144 8.69 -14.55 48.19
N HIS A 145 9.83 -15.04 47.73
CA HIS A 145 10.92 -14.26 47.13
C HIS A 145 11.13 -14.65 45.65
N GLY A 146 11.96 -13.89 44.92
CA GLY A 146 12.25 -14.08 43.50
C GLY A 146 11.45 -13.13 42.60
N ASP A 147 11.32 -13.49 41.32
CA ASP A 147 10.87 -12.57 40.25
C ASP A 147 9.51 -11.92 40.53
N VAL A 148 8.57 -12.66 41.13
CA VAL A 148 7.23 -12.13 41.48
C VAL A 148 7.33 -11.03 42.53
N LYS A 149 8.19 -11.21 43.54
CA LYS A 149 8.40 -10.21 44.59
C LYS A 149 9.12 -8.98 44.04
N VAL A 150 10.12 -9.19 43.19
CA VAL A 150 10.84 -8.12 42.49
C VAL A 150 9.90 -7.29 41.61
N GLN A 151 8.99 -7.93 40.88
CA GLN A 151 7.96 -7.21 40.11
C GLN A 151 7.00 -6.43 41.00
N GLN A 152 6.57 -7.01 42.12
CA GLN A 152 5.75 -6.30 43.11
C GLN A 152 6.47 -5.06 43.67
N MET A 153 7.75 -5.18 44.01
CA MET A 153 8.57 -4.06 44.50
C MET A 153 8.72 -2.96 43.44
N LEU A 154 8.83 -3.33 42.16
CA LEU A 154 8.87 -2.36 41.07
C LEU A 154 7.52 -1.62 40.92
N GLU A 155 6.41 -2.34 41.02
CA GLU A 155 5.05 -1.77 40.99
C GLU A 155 4.80 -0.85 42.20
N GLU A 156 5.35 -1.18 43.37
CA GLU A 156 5.31 -0.30 44.55
C GLU A 156 6.13 0.99 44.36
N LEU A 157 7.23 0.94 43.60
CA LEU A 157 8.07 2.11 43.30
C LEU A 157 7.48 3.02 42.22
N ASP A 158 6.95 2.46 41.13
CA ASP A 158 6.26 3.21 40.07
C ASP A 158 5.03 2.44 39.54
N PRO A 159 3.85 2.63 40.15
CA PRO A 159 2.64 1.85 39.83
C PRO A 159 2.09 2.13 38.42
N ASP A 160 2.47 3.26 37.82
CA ASP A 160 2.05 3.65 36.46
C ASP A 160 3.19 3.54 35.45
N PHE A 161 4.21 2.72 35.73
CA PHE A 161 5.31 2.55 34.80
C PHE A 161 4.80 2.03 33.45
N SER A 162 5.07 2.81 32.41
CA SER A 162 4.77 2.44 31.02
C SER A 162 5.87 3.00 30.14
N MET A 163 6.30 2.20 29.15
CA MET A 163 7.36 2.58 28.21
C MET A 163 7.06 3.88 27.46
N MET A 164 5.77 4.21 27.30
CA MET A 164 5.28 5.40 26.59
C MET A 164 4.41 6.27 27.49
N ARG A 165 4.72 6.33 28.80
CA ARG A 165 3.98 7.17 29.75
C ARG A 165 4.00 8.63 29.31
N GLY A 166 2.82 9.25 29.23
CA GLY A 166 2.67 10.65 28.81
C GLY A 166 2.69 10.89 27.30
N CYS A 167 2.85 9.86 26.47
CA CYS A 167 2.70 9.98 25.03
C CYS A 167 1.22 10.02 24.63
N ASN A 168 0.87 10.91 23.71
CA ASN A 168 -0.47 10.94 23.12
C ASN A 168 -0.62 9.80 22.12
N LEU A 169 -1.31 8.73 22.54
CA LEU A 169 -1.61 7.56 21.73
C LEU A 169 -3.08 7.54 21.24
N ASP A 170 -3.80 8.66 21.40
CA ASP A 170 -5.19 8.80 20.95
C ASP A 170 -5.25 8.90 19.41
N GLU A 171 -4.21 9.51 18.81
CA GLU A 171 -4.08 9.62 17.36
C GLU A 171 -3.60 8.29 16.75
N PRO A 172 -4.30 7.72 15.75
CA PRO A 172 -3.98 6.41 15.20
C PRO A 172 -2.57 6.36 14.59
N LEU A 173 -2.09 7.44 13.97
CA LEU A 173 -0.76 7.47 13.37
C LEU A 173 0.35 7.44 14.42
N TYR A 174 0.19 8.16 15.54
CA TYR A 174 1.14 8.12 16.65
C TYR A 174 1.18 6.74 17.29
N ARG A 175 0.00 6.13 17.45
CA ARG A 175 -0.12 4.76 17.96
C ARG A 175 0.59 3.75 17.05
N ASP A 176 0.44 3.88 15.73
CA ASP A 176 1.05 2.95 14.77
C ASP A 176 2.57 3.09 14.73
N VAL A 177 3.10 4.31 14.78
CA VAL A 177 4.55 4.55 14.88
C VAL A 177 5.09 4.02 16.21
N ALA A 178 4.42 4.30 17.33
CA ALA A 178 4.82 3.80 18.64
C ALA A 178 4.83 2.26 18.67
N ASN A 179 3.78 1.62 18.16
CA ASN A 179 3.69 0.16 18.08
C ASN A 179 4.76 -0.45 17.18
N PHE A 180 5.04 0.20 16.04
CA PHE A 180 6.13 -0.22 15.16
C PHE A 180 7.46 -0.18 15.90
N VAL A 181 7.80 0.93 16.55
CA VAL A 181 9.08 1.07 17.26
C VAL A 181 9.16 0.12 18.46
N MET A 182 8.11 0.00 19.28
CA MET A 182 8.11 -0.89 20.45
C MET A 182 8.37 -2.35 20.07
N ARG A 183 7.79 -2.84 18.97
CA ARG A 183 8.03 -4.21 18.47
C ARG A 183 9.48 -4.48 18.07
N HIS A 184 10.22 -3.45 17.72
CA HIS A 184 11.61 -3.54 17.31
C HIS A 184 12.58 -3.21 18.44
N ALA A 185 12.20 -2.31 19.36
CA ALA A 185 13.05 -1.81 20.44
C ALA A 185 13.10 -2.75 21.64
N VAL A 186 11.96 -3.30 22.05
CA VAL A 186 11.86 -4.17 23.23
C VAL A 186 11.87 -5.61 22.72
N PRO A 187 12.91 -6.42 23.05
CA PRO A 187 12.84 -7.86 22.81
C PRO A 187 11.54 -8.37 23.43
N LYS A 188 10.82 -9.26 22.75
CA LYS A 188 9.78 -10.01 23.47
C LYS A 188 10.49 -10.70 24.62
N GLU A 189 10.25 -10.20 25.82
CA GLU A 189 10.47 -10.93 27.05
C GLU A 189 9.76 -12.25 26.80
N GLU A 190 10.53 -13.30 26.50
CA GLU A 190 10.04 -14.66 26.45
C GLU A 190 9.47 -14.83 27.85
N LEU A 191 8.14 -14.66 27.94
CA LEU A 191 7.38 -15.05 29.09
C LEU A 191 7.88 -16.45 29.38
N LEU A 192 8.68 -16.58 30.44
CA LEU A 192 8.95 -17.82 31.13
C LEU A 192 7.58 -18.25 31.65
N GLN A 193 6.74 -18.76 30.74
CA GLN A 193 5.55 -19.48 31.10
C GLN A 193 6.08 -20.67 31.87
N PRO A 194 5.69 -20.85 33.14
CA PRO A 194 6.08 -22.03 33.87
C PRO A 194 5.45 -23.20 33.09
N ILE A 195 6.32 -23.99 32.45
CA ILE A 195 5.93 -25.28 31.89
C ILE A 195 5.56 -26.12 33.12
N ILE A 196 4.31 -26.02 33.54
CA ILE A 196 3.70 -26.94 34.48
C ILE A 196 3.77 -28.29 33.78
N SER A 197 4.73 -29.09 34.21
CA SER A 197 4.94 -30.46 33.78
C SER A 197 3.70 -31.26 34.13
N GLN A 198 2.85 -31.48 33.13
CA GLN A 198 1.76 -32.43 33.21
C GLN A 198 2.39 -33.83 33.19
N PRO A 199 2.06 -34.74 34.13
CA PRO A 199 2.71 -36.04 34.19
C PRO A 199 2.29 -36.88 32.99
N ALA A 200 3.28 -37.37 32.25
CA ALA A 200 3.10 -38.29 31.16
C ALA A 200 2.50 -39.61 31.68
N SER A 201 1.26 -39.89 31.30
CA SER A 201 0.67 -41.23 31.41
C SER A 201 1.22 -42.11 30.28
N GLU A 202 1.94 -43.16 30.68
CA GLU A 202 2.52 -44.17 29.81
C GLU A 202 1.49 -45.09 29.13
N SER A 203 1.90 -45.56 27.94
CA SER A 203 1.69 -46.89 27.35
C SER A 203 0.50 -47.14 26.42
N SER A 204 0.79 -47.44 25.14
CA SER A 204 0.56 -48.78 24.54
C SER A 204 0.96 -48.87 23.04
N VAL A 205 2.14 -49.46 22.81
CA VAL A 205 2.64 -50.37 21.74
C VAL A 205 1.90 -50.56 20.38
N GLY A 206 2.54 -50.07 19.30
CA GLY A 206 2.97 -50.77 18.05
C GLY A 206 1.97 -51.18 16.93
N PRO A 207 2.43 -51.59 15.71
CA PRO A 207 3.74 -51.43 15.06
C PRO A 207 3.69 -50.95 13.56
N ALA A 208 4.87 -50.86 12.96
CA ALA A 208 5.21 -50.31 11.64
C ALA A 208 4.80 -51.14 10.40
N SER A 209 4.72 -50.46 9.23
CA SER A 209 5.02 -50.99 7.87
C SER A 209 5.19 -49.82 6.88
N THR A 210 6.42 -49.45 6.50
CA THR A 210 7.11 -49.77 5.21
C THR A 210 6.54 -49.15 3.93
N ASN A 211 7.25 -48.14 3.39
CA ASN A 211 7.88 -48.11 2.04
C ASN A 211 7.85 -46.71 1.38
N THR A 212 9.03 -46.11 1.21
CA THR A 212 9.39 -45.11 0.18
C THR A 212 10.11 -45.84 -0.97
N PRO A 213 10.65 -45.21 -2.04
CA PRO A 213 10.32 -43.97 -2.79
C PRO A 213 10.45 -44.14 -4.33
N VAL A 214 9.87 -43.28 -5.19
CA VAL A 214 10.44 -42.95 -6.53
C VAL A 214 9.97 -41.55 -6.98
N GLY A 215 10.90 -40.61 -7.19
CA GLY A 215 10.70 -39.40 -8.02
C GLY A 215 11.38 -39.56 -9.40
N PRO A 216 11.69 -38.53 -10.20
CA PRO A 216 11.25 -37.12 -10.22
C PRO A 216 10.71 -36.71 -11.63
N SER A 217 10.25 -35.46 -11.82
CA SER A 217 10.73 -34.55 -12.89
C SER A 217 9.77 -33.38 -13.12
N LEU A 218 10.36 -32.18 -13.14
CA LEU A 218 9.80 -30.93 -13.70
C LEU A 218 9.69 -31.04 -15.22
N SER A 219 8.68 -30.40 -15.83
CA SER A 219 8.79 -29.56 -17.04
C SER A 219 7.46 -28.87 -17.35
N GLN A 220 7.56 -27.58 -17.63
CA GLN A 220 6.52 -26.63 -18.06
C GLN A 220 6.51 -26.57 -19.62
N PRO A 221 5.82 -25.59 -20.25
CA PRO A 221 4.42 -25.52 -20.68
C PRO A 221 4.21 -25.85 -22.18
N ASP A 222 2.98 -26.07 -22.62
CA ASP A 222 2.62 -26.07 -24.04
C ASP A 222 1.68 -24.91 -24.41
N ALA A 223 2.00 -24.30 -25.55
CA ALA A 223 1.25 -23.24 -26.20
C ALA A 223 0.72 -23.71 -27.56
N LYS A 224 -0.39 -23.08 -27.96
CA LYS A 224 -1.01 -23.00 -29.30
C LYS A 224 -1.96 -24.15 -29.66
N GLU A 225 -3.18 -23.81 -30.07
CA GLU A 225 -3.55 -23.69 -31.49
C GLU A 225 -4.98 -23.13 -31.60
N TYR A 226 -5.08 -22.10 -32.46
CA TYR A 226 -6.17 -21.55 -33.27
C TYR A 226 -7.48 -22.37 -33.43
N ALA A 227 -8.65 -21.86 -33.80
CA ALA A 227 -9.02 -20.62 -34.48
C ALA A 227 -10.55 -20.43 -34.38
N ASN A 228 -10.97 -19.18 -34.61
CA ASN A 228 -12.20 -18.73 -35.31
C ASN A 228 -13.46 -19.60 -35.29
N GLU A 229 -14.57 -18.96 -34.92
CA GLU A 229 -15.62 -18.64 -35.91
C GLU A 229 -16.56 -17.54 -35.41
N THR A 230 -16.44 -16.38 -36.04
CA THR A 230 -17.50 -15.41 -36.22
C THR A 230 -18.44 -15.90 -37.33
N ASN A 231 -19.75 -16.00 -37.06
CA ASN A 231 -20.81 -15.24 -37.77
C ASN A 231 -22.20 -15.89 -37.76
N GLY A 232 -23.21 -15.02 -37.61
CA GLY A 232 -24.56 -15.15 -38.17
C GLY A 232 -25.63 -14.58 -37.23
N THR A 233 -26.55 -13.68 -37.61
CA THR A 233 -26.94 -13.07 -38.90
C THR A 233 -28.01 -12.01 -38.59
N ASP A 234 -27.95 -10.87 -39.30
CA ASP A 234 -29.07 -10.03 -39.82
C ASP A 234 -28.62 -8.56 -39.90
N GLY A 235 -28.55 -7.88 -41.05
CA GLY A 235 -28.89 -8.25 -42.42
C GLY A 235 -28.59 -7.10 -43.39
N ALA A 236 -28.65 -7.45 -44.68
CA ALA A 236 -28.60 -6.62 -45.89
C ALA A 236 -27.19 -6.09 -46.27
N ASP A 237 -26.39 -6.80 -47.07
CA ASP A 237 -26.61 -7.18 -48.50
C ASP A 237 -27.03 -5.95 -49.34
N ASN A 238 -26.42 -5.61 -50.49
CA ASN A 238 -25.55 -6.37 -51.34
C ASN A 238 -25.04 -5.51 -52.51
N PHE A 239 -24.09 -6.09 -53.22
CA PHE A 239 -23.86 -6.03 -54.67
C PHE A 239 -23.05 -4.90 -55.31
N LEU A 240 -21.89 -5.35 -55.84
CA LEU A 240 -21.32 -5.17 -57.19
C LEU A 240 -21.06 -3.73 -57.63
N LEU A 241 -19.85 -3.31 -58.00
CA LEU A 241 -18.74 -4.01 -58.65
C LEU A 241 -17.45 -3.22 -58.36
#